data_AF-A0A838MT03-F1
#
_entry.id   AF-A0A838MT03-F1
#
_cell.length_a   1.000
_cell.length_b   1.000
_cell.length_c   1.000
_cell.angle_alpha   90.00
_cell.angle_beta   90.00
_cell.angle_gamma   90.00
#
_symmetry.space_group_name_H-M   'P 1'
#
loop_
_entity.id
_entity.type
_entity.pdbx_description
1 polymer ?
#
loop_
_entity_poly.entity_id
_entity_poly.type
_entity_poly.pdbx_seq_one_letter_code
_entity_poly.pdbx_strand_id
1 'polypeptide(L)'
;MKALPPARPVEPAELARVTDGNIRGLPNRFETNGAVLRAIVQNDRLGRPDDYVATLPARFRAIDAAALDRAARAFLQPDGLTIVVVGDRKVIEPQLKGLALDGQRLPVSFIAAPADGN
;
A
#
# COMPACT_ATOMS: atom_id res chain seq x y z
N MET A 1 8.90 12.44 10.60
CA MET A 1 7.58 12.86 10.10
C MET A 1 6.50 12.10 10.85
N LYS A 2 5.60 12.76 11.58
CA LYS A 2 4.43 12.11 12.22
C LYS A 2 3.31 11.81 11.21
N ALA A 3 3.65 11.39 9.98
CA ALA A 3 2.72 11.31 8.86
C ALA A 3 1.74 10.13 8.94
N LEU A 4 2.09 9.06 9.67
CA LEU A 4 1.07 8.26 10.34
C LEU A 4 0.90 8.86 11.73
N PRO A 5 -0.19 9.57 12.03
CA PRO A 5 -0.34 10.16 13.35
C PRO A 5 -0.32 9.04 14.39
N PRO A 6 0.66 8.98 15.30
CA PRO A 6 0.62 8.01 16.41
C PRO A 6 -0.57 8.27 17.35
N ALA A 7 -1.29 9.38 17.13
CA ALA A 7 -2.33 9.94 17.96
C ALA A 7 -3.74 9.42 17.64
N ARG A 8 -3.96 8.77 16.48
CA ARG A 8 -5.28 8.21 16.17
C ARG A 8 -5.18 6.68 16.01
N PRO A 9 -5.61 5.91 17.01
CA PRO A 9 -5.67 4.46 16.90
C PRO A 9 -6.74 4.05 15.88
N VAL A 10 -6.63 2.83 15.35
CA VAL A 10 -7.63 2.26 14.44
C VAL A 10 -9.02 2.28 15.09
N GLU A 11 -9.99 2.87 14.41
CA GLU A 11 -11.37 2.90 14.89
C GLU A 11 -12.11 1.60 14.53
N PRO A 12 -13.02 1.10 15.38
CA PRO A 12 -13.78 -0.12 15.09
C PRO A 12 -14.54 -0.08 13.77
N ALA A 13 -15.10 1.09 13.41
CA ALA A 13 -15.80 1.29 12.15
C ALA A 13 -14.87 1.22 10.92
N GLU A 14 -13.63 1.71 11.05
CA GLU A 14 -12.63 1.62 9.99
C GLU A 14 -12.16 0.18 9.80
N LEU A 15 -11.86 -0.52 10.91
CA LEU A 15 -11.47 -1.93 10.89
C LEU A 15 -12.55 -2.81 10.24
N ALA A 16 -13.81 -2.64 10.67
CA ALA A 16 -14.93 -3.38 10.10
C ALA A 16 -15.06 -3.11 8.60
N ARG A 17 -15.04 -1.83 8.18
CA ARG A 17 -15.16 -1.44 6.78
C ARG A 17 -14.09 -2.05 5.89
N VAL A 18 -12.82 -1.99 6.32
CA VAL A 18 -11.69 -2.51 5.55
C VAL A 18 -11.70 -4.03 5.49
N THR A 19 -11.99 -4.70 6.61
CA THR A 19 -12.09 -6.17 6.68
C THR A 19 -13.17 -6.68 5.75
N ASP A 20 -14.38 -6.15 5.91
CA ASP A 20 -15.52 -6.53 5.11
C ASP A 20 -15.36 -6.19 3.63
N GLY A 21 -14.79 -5.02 3.32
CA GLY A 21 -14.53 -4.60 1.95
C GLY A 21 -13.57 -5.55 1.24
N ASN A 22 -12.51 -5.99 1.92
CA ASN A 22 -11.58 -6.98 1.36
C ASN A 22 -12.23 -8.34 1.14
N ILE A 23 -13.06 -8.82 2.08
CA ILE A 23 -13.77 -10.09 1.95
C ILE A 23 -14.77 -10.05 0.80
N ARG A 24 -15.61 -9.01 0.75
CA ARG A 24 -16.63 -8.85 -0.31
C ARG A 24 -16.02 -8.61 -1.69
N GLY A 25 -14.80 -8.09 -1.76
CA GLY A 25 -14.06 -7.93 -3.00
C GLY A 25 -13.39 -9.20 -3.52
N LEU A 26 -13.37 -10.31 -2.76
CA LEU A 26 -12.71 -11.54 -3.19
C LEU A 26 -13.31 -12.14 -4.47
N PRO A 27 -14.65 -12.30 -4.62
CA PRO A 27 -15.23 -12.84 -5.85
C PRO A 27 -14.79 -12.04 -7.10
N ASN A 28 -14.76 -10.71 -7.00
CA ASN A 28 -14.38 -9.83 -8.09
C ASN A 28 -12.93 -10.04 -8.57
N ARG A 29 -12.04 -10.54 -7.69
CA ARG A 29 -10.64 -10.82 -8.04
C ARG A 29 -10.48 -12.10 -8.88
N PHE A 30 -11.51 -12.93 -9.01
CA PHE A 30 -11.43 -14.25 -9.63
C PHE A 30 -12.51 -14.49 -10.71
N GLU A 31 -13.07 -13.42 -11.29
CA GLU A 31 -14.16 -13.50 -12.28
C GLU A 31 -13.76 -14.12 -13.63
N THR A 32 -12.47 -14.19 -13.94
CA THR A 32 -11.96 -14.68 -15.22
C THR A 32 -10.98 -15.82 -15.03
N ASN A 33 -10.93 -16.74 -16.02
CA ASN A 33 -9.94 -17.83 -16.05
C ASN A 33 -8.51 -17.31 -15.91
N GLY A 34 -8.20 -16.17 -16.54
CA GLY A 34 -6.88 -15.53 -16.44
C GLY A 34 -6.57 -15.03 -15.03
N ALA A 35 -7.56 -14.53 -14.29
CA ALA A 35 -7.38 -14.11 -12.90
C ALA A 35 -7.16 -15.29 -11.96
N VAL A 36 -7.89 -16.39 -12.16
CA VAL A 36 -7.68 -17.65 -11.43
C VAL A 36 -6.29 -18.22 -11.69
N LEU A 37 -5.86 -18.32 -12.95
CA LEU A 37 -4.53 -18.81 -13.29
C LEU A 37 -3.42 -17.96 -12.65
N ARG A 38 -3.54 -16.62 -12.71
CA ARG A 38 -2.57 -15.73 -12.04
C ARG A 38 -2.50 -16.00 -10.54
N ALA A 39 -3.62 -16.29 -9.89
CA ALA A 39 -3.65 -16.56 -8.46
C ALA A 39 -2.96 -17.89 -8.10
N ILE A 40 -3.16 -18.94 -8.89
CA ILE A 40 -2.49 -20.23 -8.72
C ILE A 40 -0.97 -20.04 -8.85
N VAL A 41 -0.52 -19.42 -9.94
CA VAL A 41 0.92 -19.15 -10.17
C VAL A 41 1.51 -18.28 -9.06
N GLN A 42 0.77 -17.27 -8.59
CA GLN A 42 1.22 -16.41 -7.50
C GLN A 42 1.31 -17.16 -6.16
N ASN A 43 0.37 -18.07 -5.89
CA ASN A 43 0.40 -18.87 -4.68
C ASN A 43 1.59 -19.83 -4.68
N ASP A 44 1.81 -20.54 -5.79
CA ASP A 44 2.97 -21.42 -5.99
C ASP A 44 4.29 -20.65 -5.79
N ARG A 45 4.45 -19.51 -6.49
CA ARG A 45 5.64 -18.65 -6.37
C ARG A 45 5.90 -18.16 -4.94
N LEU A 46 4.85 -17.96 -4.15
CA LEU A 46 4.97 -17.49 -2.76
C LEU A 46 4.95 -18.64 -1.73
N GLY A 47 4.93 -19.90 -2.18
CA GLY A 47 4.83 -21.07 -1.29
C GLY A 47 3.54 -21.09 -0.46
N ARG A 48 2.45 -20.54 -0.99
CA ARG A 48 1.14 -20.51 -0.32
C ARG A 48 0.38 -21.81 -0.60
N PRO A 49 -0.41 -22.31 0.36
CA PRO A 49 -1.20 -23.51 0.16
C PRO A 49 -2.31 -23.28 -0.89
N ASP A 50 -2.78 -24.35 -1.51
CA ASP A 50 -3.82 -24.30 -2.55
C ASP A 50 -5.14 -23.70 -2.03
N ASP A 51 -5.44 -23.90 -0.74
CA ASP A 51 -6.61 -23.37 -0.06
C ASP A 51 -6.46 -21.91 0.38
N TYR A 52 -5.33 -21.26 0.08
CA TYR A 52 -5.00 -19.92 0.59
C TYR A 52 -6.13 -18.93 0.35
N VAL A 53 -6.69 -18.90 -0.85
CA VAL A 53 -7.78 -17.97 -1.21
C VAL A 53 -9.05 -18.26 -0.41
N ALA A 54 -9.39 -19.54 -0.23
CA ALA A 54 -10.56 -19.96 0.56
C ALA A 54 -10.42 -19.60 2.04
N THR A 55 -9.18 -19.55 2.57
CA THR A 55 -8.91 -19.18 3.96
C THR A 55 -8.77 -17.67 4.18
N LEU A 56 -8.66 -16.85 3.13
CA LEU A 56 -8.51 -15.39 3.25
C LEU A 56 -9.60 -14.71 4.10
N PRO A 57 -10.90 -15.05 3.99
CA PRO A 57 -11.92 -14.43 4.83
C PRO A 57 -11.68 -14.63 6.33
N ALA A 58 -11.31 -15.84 6.73
CA ALA A 58 -11.00 -16.15 8.13
C ALA A 58 -9.74 -15.40 8.57
N ARG A 59 -8.70 -15.38 7.74
CA ARG A 59 -7.45 -14.64 8.01
C ARG A 59 -7.70 -13.14 8.19
N PHE A 60 -8.52 -12.52 7.35
CA PHE A 60 -8.85 -11.10 7.48
C PHE A 60 -9.65 -10.79 8.75
N ARG A 61 -10.62 -11.62 9.12
CA ARG A 61 -11.40 -11.44 10.36
C ARG A 61 -10.58 -11.63 11.64
N ALA A 62 -9.49 -12.39 11.55
CA ALA A 62 -8.59 -12.60 12.68
C ALA A 62 -7.66 -11.41 12.97
N ILE A 63 -7.59 -10.41 12.08
CA ILE A 63 -6.78 -9.20 12.29
C ILE A 63 -7.57 -8.23 13.16
N ASP A 64 -7.05 -7.93 14.35
CA ASP A 64 -7.61 -6.93 15.25
C ASP A 64 -6.93 -5.56 15.11
N ALA A 65 -7.52 -4.54 15.74
CA ALA A 65 -7.02 -3.16 15.71
C ALA A 65 -5.58 -3.06 16.25
N ALA A 66 -5.26 -3.83 17.30
CA ALA A 66 -3.95 -3.79 17.93
C ALA A 66 -2.87 -4.38 17.01
N ALA A 67 -3.16 -5.48 16.30
CA ALA A 67 -2.28 -6.08 15.32
C ALA A 67 -2.06 -5.14 14.13
N LEU A 68 -3.11 -4.46 13.67
CA LEU A 68 -3.03 -3.48 12.61
C LEU A 68 -2.16 -2.27 13.03
N ASP A 69 -2.38 -1.74 14.23
CA ASP A 69 -1.58 -0.64 14.78
C ASP A 69 -0.10 -1.01 14.93
N ARG A 70 0.19 -2.23 15.43
CA ARG A 70 1.57 -2.72 15.54
C ARG A 70 2.23 -2.83 14.16
N ALA A 71 1.54 -3.39 13.17
CA ALA A 71 2.07 -3.51 11.81
C ALA A 71 2.32 -2.13 11.18
N ALA A 72 1.38 -1.20 11.33
CA ALA A 72 1.52 0.16 10.84
C ALA A 72 2.75 0.86 11.45
N ARG A 73 2.96 0.72 12.76
CA ARG A 73 4.16 1.24 13.44
C ARG A 73 5.44 0.52 13.02
N ALA A 74 5.40 -0.75 12.66
CA ALA A 74 6.59 -1.46 12.21
C ALA A 74 7.01 -1.06 10.79
N PHE A 75 6.05 -0.91 9.87
CA PHE A 75 6.33 -0.83 8.44
C PHE A 75 6.12 0.54 7.80
N LEU A 76 5.33 1.44 8.41
CA LEU A 76 5.02 2.76 7.87
C LEU A 76 5.83 3.86 8.58
N GLN A 77 7.14 3.65 8.68
CA GLN A 77 8.06 4.63 9.26
C GLN A 77 8.52 5.66 8.22
N PRO A 78 8.73 6.93 8.63
CA PRO A 78 9.10 8.00 7.70
C PRO A 78 10.39 7.74 6.93
N ASP A 79 11.36 7.10 7.60
CA ASP A 79 12.72 6.95 7.08
C ASP A 79 12.80 6.00 5.88
N GLY A 80 11.75 5.18 5.65
CA GLY A 80 11.62 4.29 4.49
C GLY A 80 10.63 4.79 3.43
N LEU A 81 10.03 5.96 3.59
CA LEU A 81 8.98 6.45 2.69
C LEU A 81 9.60 7.09 1.43
N THR A 82 9.35 6.49 0.26
CA THR A 82 9.70 7.08 -1.03
C THR A 82 8.48 7.73 -1.66
N ILE A 83 8.60 9.00 -2.05
CA ILE A 83 7.54 9.76 -2.72
C ILE A 83 7.94 9.98 -4.18
N VAL A 84 7.08 9.57 -5.11
CA VAL A 84 7.26 9.76 -6.55
C VAL A 84 6.26 10.81 -7.04
N VAL A 85 6.76 11.84 -7.73
CA VAL A 85 5.94 12.90 -8.34
C VAL A 85 6.20 12.88 -9.84
N VAL A 86 5.13 12.81 -10.62
CA VAL A 86 5.19 12.80 -12.10
C VAL A 86 4.54 14.06 -12.64
N GLY A 87 5.27 14.81 -13.47
CA GLY A 87 4.74 15.96 -14.19
C GLY A 87 5.86 16.84 -14.77
N ASP A 88 5.49 18.02 -15.28
CA ASP A 88 6.45 18.95 -15.86
C ASP A 88 7.39 19.51 -14.77
N ARG A 89 8.69 19.22 -14.94
CA ARG A 89 9.75 19.70 -14.05
C ARG A 89 9.74 21.21 -13.89
N LYS A 90 9.45 21.98 -14.94
CA LYS A 90 9.44 23.46 -14.88
C LYS A 90 8.37 23.99 -13.92
N VAL A 91 7.27 23.26 -13.79
CA VAL A 91 6.15 23.60 -12.90
C VAL A 91 6.40 23.12 -11.48
N ILE A 92 6.94 21.90 -11.33
CA ILE A 92 7.03 21.20 -10.05
C ILE A 92 8.29 21.58 -9.25
N GLU A 93 9.45 21.74 -9.90
CA GLU A 93 10.72 22.00 -9.20
C GLU A 93 10.67 23.25 -8.27
N PRO A 94 10.06 24.39 -8.66
CA PRO A 94 9.92 25.54 -7.76
C PRO A 94 9.10 25.23 -6.51
N GLN A 95 8.04 24.42 -6.62
CA GLN A 95 7.17 24.04 -5.51
C GLN A 95 7.91 23.15 -4.52
N LEU A 96 8.77 22.26 -5.02
CA LEU A 96 9.58 21.37 -4.20
C LEU A 96 10.66 22.09 -3.39
N LYS A 97 11.14 23.27 -3.83
CA LYS A 97 12.16 24.05 -3.10
C LYS A 97 11.64 24.59 -1.75
N GLY A 98 10.33 24.83 -1.64
CA GLY A 98 9.68 25.27 -0.40
C GLY A 98 9.17 24.12 0.47
N LEU A 99 9.19 22.88 -0.03
CA LEU A 99 8.70 21.72 0.70
C LEU A 99 9.77 21.21 1.67
N ALA A 100 9.53 21.43 2.96
CA ALA A 100 10.23 20.78 4.05
C ALA A 100 9.28 19.79 4.72
N LEU A 101 9.71 18.54 4.88
CA LEU A 101 9.04 17.59 5.77
C LEU A 101 9.82 17.61 7.09
N ASP A 102 9.15 17.99 8.18
CA ASP A 102 9.73 18.20 9.52
C ASP A 102 10.94 19.15 9.56
N GLY A 103 10.93 20.22 8.75
CA GLY A 103 12.02 21.20 8.74
C GLY A 103 13.31 20.70 8.08
N GLN A 104 13.33 19.47 7.56
CA GLN A 104 14.40 18.96 6.71
C GLN A 104 14.01 19.11 5.23
N ARG A 105 14.96 19.59 4.44
CA ARG A 105 14.86 19.57 2.99
C ARG A 105 14.95 18.13 2.52
N LEU A 106 13.94 17.68 1.78
CA LEU A 106 13.93 16.33 1.24
C LEU A 106 15.01 16.16 0.16
N PRO A 107 15.73 15.02 0.14
CA PRO A 107 16.55 14.67 -1.01
C PRO A 107 15.63 14.43 -2.21
N VAL A 108 15.73 15.28 -3.23
CA VAL A 108 14.95 15.16 -4.47
C VAL A 108 15.88 14.67 -5.58
N SER A 109 15.53 13.55 -6.19
CA SER A 109 16.17 13.05 -7.41
C SER A 109 15.24 13.29 -8.60
N PHE A 110 15.78 13.83 -9.69
CA PHE A 110 15.04 14.04 -10.92
C PHE A 110 15.41 12.94 -11.92
N ILE A 111 14.40 12.18 -12.34
CA ILE A 111 14.54 11.17 -13.40
C ILE A 111 13.85 11.76 -14.64
N ALA A 112 14.60 11.92 -15.73
CA ALA A 112 14.00 12.33 -17.00
C ALA A 112 13.05 11.23 -17.49
N ALA A 113 11.95 11.62 -18.13
CA ALA A 113 11.14 10.66 -18.86
C ALA A 113 12.04 9.90 -19.85
N PRO A 114 11.81 8.59 -20.07
CA PRO A 114 12.46 7.88 -21.16
C PRO A 114 12.22 8.67 -22.44
N ALA A 115 13.24 8.80 -23.30
CA ALA A 115 13.00 9.27 -24.66
C ALA A 115 11.94 8.34 -25.27
N ASP A 116 10.93 8.90 -25.92
CA ASP A 116 9.83 8.15 -26.52
C ASP A 116 10.41 7.07 -27.44
N GLY A 117 10.48 5.85 -26.92
CA GLY A 117 11.04 4.69 -27.59
C GLY A 117 9.92 4.02 -28.34
N ASN A 118 9.97 4.13 -29.67
CA ASN A 118 9.43 3.09 -30.53
C ASN A 118 10.39 1.89 -30.53
#